data_AF-R7HVI8-F1
#
_entry.id   AF-R7HVI8-F1
#
_cell.length_a   1.000
_cell.length_b   1.000
_cell.length_c   1.000
_cell.angle_alpha   90.00
_cell.angle_beta   90.00
_cell.angle_gamma   90.00
#
_symmetry.space_group_name_H-M   'P 1'
#
loop_
_entity.id
_entity.type
_entity.pdbx_description
1 polymer ?
#
loop_
_entity_poly.entity_id
_entity_poly.type
_entity_poly.pdbx_seq_one_letter_code
_entity_poly.pdbx_strand_id
1 'polypeptide(L)'
;MMKKLTIQQKKFVTEYIKSLNGELSAKNAGYKSKDLKDTASRLLSEDLIIKEIKFQLKSQINSLRVNKGYVIQKLLQIAEFSLEEEDILDKEGCPTGKKKLRDTSAGLKALESLCKYLGFTITQDNEDEYKAAKIITISNLDDEKI
;
A
#
# COMPACT_ATOMS: atom_id res chain seq x y z
N MET A 1 6.29 11.57 -37.40
CA MET A 1 7.45 11.74 -36.50
C MET A 1 7.02 11.54 -35.05
N MET A 2 7.72 10.75 -34.24
CA MET A 2 7.46 10.69 -32.79
C MET A 2 7.78 12.05 -32.17
N LYS A 3 6.78 12.74 -31.63
CA LYS A 3 6.99 13.96 -30.82
C LYS A 3 7.76 13.57 -29.56
N LYS A 4 8.94 14.18 -29.36
CA LYS A 4 9.75 14.07 -28.14
C LYS A 4 9.42 15.24 -27.22
N LEU A 5 9.47 15.01 -25.90
CA LEU A 5 9.30 16.09 -24.92
C LEU A 5 10.42 17.13 -25.05
N THR A 6 10.05 18.40 -24.93
CA THR A 6 11.02 19.49 -24.82
C THR A 6 11.74 19.48 -23.47
N ILE A 7 12.88 20.16 -23.38
CA ILE A 7 13.61 20.33 -22.11
C ILE A 7 12.72 20.98 -21.04
N GLN A 8 11.90 21.95 -21.44
CA GLN A 8 10.99 22.64 -20.54
C GLN A 8 9.88 21.72 -20.01
N GLN A 9 9.28 20.91 -20.87
CA GLN A 9 8.29 19.91 -20.49
C GLN A 9 8.88 18.86 -19.53
N LYS A 10 10.13 18.43 -19.75
CA LYS A 10 10.82 17.53 -18.81
C LYS A 10 11.00 18.18 -17.43
N LYS A 11 11.41 19.45 -17.37
CA LYS A 11 11.50 20.19 -16.10
C LYS A 11 10.14 20.27 -15.40
N PHE A 12 9.08 20.54 -16.16
CA PHE A 12 7.71 20.55 -15.62
C PHE A 12 7.34 19.22 -14.98
N VAL A 13 7.57 18.09 -15.68
CA VAL A 13 7.30 16.75 -15.15
C VAL A 13 8.07 16.50 -13.85
N THR A 14 9.37 16.81 -13.84
CA THR A 14 10.21 16.61 -12.66
C THR A 14 9.71 17.43 -11.46
N GLU A 15 9.33 18.69 -11.66
CA GLU A 15 8.80 19.54 -10.59
C GLU A 15 7.39 19.11 -10.14
N TYR A 16 6.57 18.61 -11.07
CA TYR A 16 5.22 18.15 -10.77
C TYR A 16 5.22 16.88 -9.94
N ILE A 17 6.09 15.92 -10.25
CA ILE A 17 6.24 14.71 -9.44
C ILE A 17 6.67 15.05 -8.00
N LYS A 18 7.49 16.09 -7.80
CA LYS A 18 7.94 16.51 -6.46
C LYS A 18 6.85 17.21 -5.66
N SER A 19 6.09 18.10 -6.30
CA SER A 19 5.21 19.05 -5.60
C SER A 19 3.71 18.70 -5.67
N LEU A 20 3.31 17.90 -6.66
CA LEU A 20 1.91 17.68 -7.08
C LEU A 20 1.13 18.97 -7.34
N ASN A 21 1.84 20.10 -7.51
CA ASN A 21 1.26 21.41 -7.75
C ASN A 21 1.59 21.84 -9.17
N GLY A 22 0.58 21.87 -10.04
CA GLY A 22 0.75 22.20 -11.46
C GLY A 22 1.29 23.61 -11.69
N GLU A 23 0.72 24.61 -10.99
CA GLU A 23 1.10 26.01 -11.14
C GLU A 23 2.56 26.24 -10.72
N LEU A 24 2.95 25.72 -9.55
CA LEU A 24 4.31 25.80 -9.03
C LEU A 24 5.30 25.11 -9.97
N SER A 25 4.92 23.95 -10.51
CA SER A 25 5.75 23.19 -11.45
C SER A 25 5.93 23.93 -12.78
N ALA A 26 4.87 24.57 -13.29
CA ALA A 26 4.96 25.40 -14.49
C ALA A 26 5.87 26.61 -14.25
N LYS A 27 5.76 27.27 -13.09
CA LYS A 27 6.65 28.36 -12.68
C LYS A 27 8.11 27.90 -12.65
N ASN A 28 8.40 26.81 -11.95
CA ASN A 28 9.77 26.29 -11.76
C ASN A 28 10.38 25.74 -13.06
N ALA A 29 9.55 25.23 -13.97
CA ALA A 29 9.96 24.85 -15.31
C ALA A 29 10.27 26.05 -16.22
N GLY A 30 9.96 27.27 -15.79
CA GLY A 30 10.26 28.51 -16.49
C GLY A 30 9.19 28.93 -17.51
N TYR A 31 7.96 28.46 -17.38
CA TYR A 31 6.85 28.98 -18.19
C TYR A 31 6.55 30.43 -17.78
N LYS A 32 6.26 31.28 -18.77
CA LYS A 32 6.01 32.73 -18.59
C LYS A 32 4.57 33.15 -18.91
N SER A 33 3.63 32.20 -18.89
CA SER A 33 2.22 32.51 -19.13
C SER A 33 1.66 33.42 -18.02
N LYS A 34 0.70 34.27 -18.37
CA LYS A 34 -0.07 35.06 -17.38
C LYS A 34 -0.86 34.15 -16.44
N ASP A 35 -1.32 33.01 -16.95
CA ASP A 35 -1.99 31.97 -16.17
C ASP A 35 -1.20 30.66 -16.24
N LEU A 36 -0.48 30.38 -15.15
CA LEU A 36 0.29 29.15 -14.99
C LEU A 36 -0.59 27.95 -14.60
N LYS A 37 -1.78 28.18 -14.04
CA LYS A 37 -2.73 27.10 -13.74
C LYS A 37 -3.30 26.52 -15.03
N ASP A 38 -3.73 27.38 -15.95
CA ASP A 38 -4.19 26.96 -17.27
C ASP A 38 -3.07 26.26 -18.05
N THR A 39 -1.86 26.83 -18.02
CA THR A 39 -0.67 26.21 -18.64
C THR A 39 -0.42 24.80 -18.10
N ALA A 40 -0.48 24.63 -16.79
CA ALA A 40 -0.30 23.33 -16.14
C ALA A 40 -1.43 22.35 -16.49
N SER A 41 -2.68 22.80 -16.47
CA SER A 41 -3.85 21.99 -16.85
C SER A 41 -3.71 21.44 -18.28
N ARG A 42 -3.34 22.31 -19.22
CA ARG A 42 -3.08 21.91 -20.61
C ARG A 42 -1.94 20.90 -20.72
N LEU A 43 -0.82 21.14 -20.03
CA LEU A 43 0.32 20.20 -20.02
C LEU A 43 -0.07 18.84 -19.44
N LEU A 44 -0.81 18.81 -18.34
CA LEU A 44 -1.26 17.57 -17.69
C LEU A 44 -2.31 16.82 -18.51
N SER A 45 -2.92 17.47 -19.50
CA SER A 45 -3.84 16.85 -20.46
C SER A 45 -3.12 16.27 -21.69
N GLU A 46 -1.82 16.54 -21.88
CA GLU A 46 -1.05 16.01 -23.00
C GLU A 46 -0.59 14.56 -22.73
N ASP A 47 -0.95 13.63 -23.63
CA ASP A 47 -0.57 12.21 -23.55
C ASP A 47 0.93 11.98 -23.32
N LEU A 48 1.78 12.79 -23.94
CA LEU A 48 3.24 12.68 -23.81
C LEU A 48 3.71 13.03 -22.39
N ILE A 49 3.11 14.04 -21.77
CA ILE A 49 3.40 14.44 -20.39
C ILE A 49 2.93 13.35 -19.42
N ILE A 50 1.71 12.83 -19.62
CA ILE A 50 1.17 11.73 -18.81
C ILE A 50 2.08 10.50 -18.90
N LYS A 51 2.53 10.14 -20.11
CA LYS A 51 3.44 9.00 -20.33
C LYS A 51 4.78 9.21 -19.63
N GLU A 52 5.35 10.41 -19.70
CA GLU A 52 6.61 10.72 -19.02
C GLU A 52 6.46 10.67 -17.49
N ILE A 53 5.36 11.20 -16.94
CA ILE A 53 5.07 11.12 -15.49
C ILE A 53 5.04 9.65 -15.04
N LYS A 54 4.26 8.81 -15.74
CA LYS A 54 4.16 7.37 -15.44
C LYS A 54 5.52 6.67 -15.56
N PHE A 55 6.31 7.02 -16.58
CA PHE A 55 7.64 6.48 -16.78
C PHE A 55 8.59 6.84 -15.62
N GLN A 56 8.67 8.12 -15.24
CA GLN A 56 9.54 8.55 -14.14
C GLN A 56 9.13 7.94 -12.80
N LEU A 57 7.83 7.86 -12.48
CA LEU A 57 7.34 7.21 -11.27
C LEU A 57 7.71 5.73 -11.23
N LYS A 58 7.51 5.00 -12.33
CA LYS A 58 7.91 3.59 -12.44
C LYS A 58 9.43 3.42 -12.32
N SER A 59 10.20 4.34 -12.91
CA SER A 59 11.66 4.33 -12.81
C SER A 59 12.12 4.60 -11.37
N GLN A 60 11.48 5.50 -10.62
CA GLN A 60 11.79 5.74 -9.21
C GLN A 60 11.53 4.48 -8.38
N ILE A 61 10.37 3.83 -8.55
CA ILE A 61 10.05 2.55 -7.90
C ILE A 61 11.12 1.50 -8.22
N ASN A 62 11.51 1.38 -9.48
CA ASN A 62 12.58 0.44 -9.88
C ASN A 62 13.95 0.83 -9.29
N SER A 63 14.24 2.12 -9.16
CA SER A 63 15.51 2.63 -8.61
C SER A 63 15.66 2.39 -7.11
N LEU A 64 14.55 2.28 -6.37
CA LEU A 64 14.56 1.87 -4.97
C LEU A 64 15.09 0.43 -4.81
N ARG A 65 15.16 -0.36 -5.90
CA ARG A 65 15.66 -1.75 -5.93
C ARG A 65 15.04 -2.66 -4.87
N VAL A 66 13.86 -2.30 -4.36
CA VAL A 66 13.12 -3.14 -3.42
C VAL A 66 12.56 -4.31 -4.21
N ASN A 67 13.22 -5.45 -4.09
CA ASN A 67 12.79 -6.68 -4.74
C ASN A 67 11.42 -7.10 -4.18
N LYS A 68 10.47 -7.48 -5.04
CA LYS A 68 9.16 -7.97 -4.60
C LYS A 68 9.29 -9.13 -3.59
N GLY A 69 10.23 -10.04 -3.82
CA GLY A 69 10.57 -11.13 -2.91
C GLY A 69 11.03 -10.65 -1.54
N TYR A 70 11.76 -9.53 -1.45
CA TYR A 70 12.14 -8.94 -0.17
C TYR A 70 10.91 -8.46 0.62
N VAL A 71 9.95 -7.82 -0.05
CA VAL A 71 8.69 -7.37 0.60
C VAL A 71 7.87 -8.57 1.08
N ILE A 72 7.73 -9.60 0.25
CA ILE A 72 7.01 -10.83 0.60
C ILE A 72 7.67 -11.52 1.80
N GLN A 73 9.00 -11.65 1.78
CA GLN A 73 9.75 -12.24 2.88
C GLN A 73 9.55 -11.45 4.18
N LYS A 74 9.50 -10.11 4.10
CA LYS A 74 9.25 -9.26 5.26
C LYS A 74 7.82 -9.38 5.78
N LEU A 75 6.83 -9.44 4.90
CA LEU A 75 5.44 -9.70 5.30
C LEU A 75 5.28 -11.06 5.96
N LEU A 76 5.95 -12.11 5.45
CA LEU A 76 5.95 -13.43 6.06
C LEU A 76 6.58 -13.39 7.46
N GLN A 77 7.75 -12.77 7.60
CA GLN A 77 8.42 -12.61 8.91
C GLN A 77 7.53 -11.86 9.92
N ILE A 78 6.83 -10.82 9.48
CA ILE A 78 5.88 -10.09 10.34
C ILE A 78 4.73 -11.02 10.75
N ALA A 79 4.14 -11.74 9.79
CA ALA A 79 3.04 -12.65 10.08
C ALA A 79 3.43 -13.74 11.07
N GLU A 80 4.58 -14.39 10.86
CA GLU A 80 5.12 -15.43 11.74
C GLU A 80 5.34 -14.89 13.15
N PHE A 81 6.14 -13.83 13.28
CA PHE A 81 6.48 -13.24 14.58
C PHE A 81 5.27 -12.69 15.33
N SER A 82 4.36 -12.00 14.63
CA SER A 82 3.17 -11.41 15.24
C SER A 82 2.15 -12.46 15.71
N LEU A 83 2.17 -13.65 15.12
CA LEU A 83 1.28 -14.77 15.45
C LEU A 83 1.98 -15.86 16.29
N GLU A 84 3.17 -15.58 16.83
CA GLU A 84 3.76 -16.40 17.90
C GLU A 84 2.96 -16.23 19.21
N GLU A 85 2.95 -17.29 20.02
CA GLU A 85 2.39 -17.21 21.37
C GLU A 85 3.38 -16.54 22.34
N GLU A 86 2.85 -15.71 23.22
CA GLU A 86 3.58 -15.14 24.36
C GLU A 86 2.75 -15.21 25.64
N ASP A 87 3.44 -15.21 26.77
CA ASP A 87 2.78 -15.21 28.08
C ASP A 87 2.02 -13.91 28.30
N ILE A 88 0.82 -14.04 28.86
CA ILE A 88 0.11 -12.91 29.42
C ILE A 88 0.76 -12.61 30.77
N LEU A 89 1.29 -11.40 30.92
CA LEU A 89 1.88 -10.92 32.16
C LEU A 89 0.83 -10.21 33.02
N ASP A 90 0.96 -10.32 34.33
CA ASP A 90 0.20 -9.51 35.28
C ASP A 90 0.76 -8.06 35.39
N LYS A 91 0.26 -7.28 36.35
CA LYS A 91 0.65 -5.87 36.51
C LYS A 91 2.09 -5.73 37.01
N GLU A 92 2.60 -6.77 37.65
CA GLU A 92 3.93 -6.90 38.22
C GLU A 92 4.93 -7.47 37.19
N GLY A 93 4.46 -7.87 36.01
CA GLY A 93 5.27 -8.43 34.93
C GLY A 93 5.53 -9.93 35.05
N CYS A 94 4.79 -10.64 35.93
CA CYS A 94 4.93 -12.07 36.12
C CYS A 94 4.01 -12.87 35.18
N PRO A 95 4.43 -14.05 34.66
CA PRO A 95 3.59 -14.88 33.81
C PRO A 95 2.33 -15.39 34.53
N THR A 96 1.17 -15.25 33.90
CA THR A 96 -0.12 -15.70 34.44
C THR A 96 -0.43 -17.18 34.15
N GLY A 97 0.45 -17.88 33.42
CA GLY A 97 0.21 -19.24 32.90
C GLY A 97 -0.75 -19.30 31.71
N LYS A 98 -1.31 -18.16 31.29
CA LYS A 98 -2.10 -18.03 30.06
C LYS A 98 -1.24 -17.44 28.95
N LYS A 99 -1.56 -17.80 27.71
CA LYS A 99 -0.88 -17.30 26.52
C LYS A 99 -1.81 -16.49 25.62
N LYS A 100 -1.23 -15.61 24.82
CA LYS A 100 -1.89 -14.86 23.75
C LYS A 100 -0.98 -14.80 22.52
N LEU A 101 -1.51 -14.42 21.37
CA LEU A 101 -0.68 -14.04 20.24
C LEU A 101 -0.05 -12.66 20.47
N ARG A 102 1.17 -12.44 19.96
CA ARG A 102 1.92 -11.19 20.22
C ARG A 102 1.18 -9.96 19.71
N ASP A 103 0.84 -9.96 18.42
CA ASP A 103 0.12 -8.87 17.75
C ASP A 103 -0.76 -9.41 16.62
N THR A 104 -1.95 -9.88 16.97
CA THR A 104 -2.91 -10.41 15.99
C THR A 104 -3.25 -9.41 14.88
N SER A 105 -3.27 -8.10 15.18
CA SER A 105 -3.62 -7.07 14.19
C SER A 105 -2.54 -6.92 13.12
N ALA A 106 -1.27 -6.86 13.51
CA ALA A 106 -0.14 -6.83 12.58
C ALA A 106 -0.05 -8.14 11.78
N GLY A 107 -0.21 -9.28 12.45
CA GLY A 107 -0.17 -10.60 11.80
C GLY A 107 -1.25 -10.75 10.72
N LEU A 108 -2.50 -10.41 11.04
CA LEU A 108 -3.61 -10.48 10.08
C LEU A 108 -3.43 -9.54 8.89
N LYS A 109 -2.95 -8.31 9.10
CA LYS A 109 -2.69 -7.36 8.01
C LYS A 109 -1.56 -7.83 7.09
N ALA A 110 -0.53 -8.45 7.64
CA ALA A 110 0.56 -9.03 6.87
C ALA A 110 0.06 -10.19 6.00
N LEU A 111 -0.74 -11.09 6.56
CA LEU A 111 -1.39 -12.18 5.83
C LEU A 111 -2.36 -11.67 4.75
N GLU A 112 -3.19 -10.67 5.05
CA GLU A 112 -4.10 -10.06 4.07
C GLU A 112 -3.31 -9.49 2.87
N SER A 113 -2.19 -8.82 3.14
CA SER A 113 -1.31 -8.26 2.11
C SER A 113 -0.67 -9.36 1.25
N LEU A 114 -0.27 -10.47 1.86
CA LEU A 114 0.23 -11.66 1.14
C LEU A 114 -0.88 -12.29 0.29
N CYS A 115 -2.09 -12.44 0.83
CA CYS A 115 -3.23 -12.99 0.11
C CYS A 115 -3.55 -12.16 -1.14
N LYS A 116 -3.60 -10.82 -1.00
CA LYS A 116 -3.77 -9.89 -2.13
C LYS A 116 -2.66 -10.04 -3.17
N TYR A 117 -1.41 -10.17 -2.75
CA TYR A 117 -0.28 -10.35 -3.66
C TYR A 117 -0.36 -11.66 -4.46
N LEU A 118 -0.79 -12.74 -3.80
CA LEU A 118 -0.92 -14.07 -4.39
C LEU A 118 -2.21 -14.26 -5.20
N GLY A 119 -3.12 -13.27 -5.19
CA GLY A 119 -4.36 -13.31 -5.95
C GLY A 119 -5.52 -14.03 -5.25
N PHE A 120 -5.45 -14.25 -3.92
CA PHE A 120 -6.55 -14.81 -3.11
C PHE A 120 -7.71 -13.81 -2.86
N THR A 121 -7.79 -12.71 -3.62
CA THR A 121 -8.89 -11.75 -3.49
C THR A 121 -10.21 -12.39 -3.92
N ILE A 122 -11.15 -12.45 -2.99
CA ILE A 122 -12.55 -12.80 -3.26
C ILE A 122 -13.13 -11.67 -4.12
N THR A 123 -13.27 -11.93 -5.43
CA THR A 123 -14.15 -11.18 -6.30
C THR A 123 -15.57 -11.69 -6.10
N GLN A 124 -16.59 -10.83 -6.24
CA GLN A 124 -18.01 -11.22 -6.07
C GLN A 124 -18.45 -12.39 -6.99
N ASP A 125 -17.64 -12.74 -7.99
CA ASP A 125 -17.85 -13.89 -8.88
C ASP A 125 -17.44 -15.26 -8.26
N ASN A 126 -16.84 -15.29 -7.06
CA ASN A 126 -16.36 -16.51 -6.38
C ASN A 126 -17.11 -16.80 -5.05
N GLU A 127 -18.35 -16.32 -4.90
CA GLU A 127 -19.16 -16.59 -3.68
C GLU A 127 -19.60 -18.07 -3.57
N ASP A 128 -19.65 -18.82 -4.67
CA ASP A 128 -20.16 -20.20 -4.66
C ASP A 128 -19.17 -21.23 -4.09
N GLU A 129 -17.88 -20.90 -3.97
CA GLU A 129 -16.84 -21.87 -3.57
C GLU A 129 -16.33 -21.70 -2.13
N TYR A 130 -16.53 -20.53 -1.52
CA TYR A 130 -16.20 -20.31 -0.10
C TYR A 130 -17.46 -20.41 0.78
N LYS A 131 -17.80 -21.63 1.21
CA LYS A 131 -18.68 -21.82 2.36
C LYS A 131 -17.99 -21.23 3.59
N ALA A 132 -18.32 -20.00 3.94
CA ALA A 132 -17.90 -19.38 5.19
C ALA A 132 -18.15 -20.37 6.33
N ALA A 133 -17.08 -20.83 6.98
CA ALA A 133 -17.20 -21.63 8.18
C ALA A 133 -17.99 -20.77 9.19
N LYS A 134 -19.23 -21.15 9.47
CA LYS A 134 -20.02 -20.51 10.53
C LYS A 134 -19.28 -20.72 11.83
N ILE A 135 -18.60 -19.68 12.31
CA ILE A 135 -18.09 -19.64 13.68
C ILE A 135 -19.33 -19.60 14.58
N ILE A 136 -19.69 -20.75 15.15
CA ILE A 136 -20.70 -20.82 16.20
C ILE A 136 -20.00 -20.39 17.48
N THR A 137 -20.11 -19.11 17.82
CA THR A 137 -19.76 -18.63 19.14
C THR A 137 -20.81 -19.15 20.11
N ILE A 138 -20.48 -20.18 20.90
CA ILE A 138 -21.35 -20.64 21.99
C ILE A 138 -21.17 -19.64 23.14
N SER A 139 -22.13 -18.74 23.33
CA SER A 139 -22.04 -17.66 24.33
C SER A 139 -22.51 -18.03 25.74
N ASN A 140 -22.96 -19.27 26.00
CA ASN A 140 -23.36 -19.70 27.34
C ASN A 140 -22.72 -21.04 27.69
N LEU A 141 -21.58 -21.00 28.36
CA LEU A 141 -21.25 -21.99 29.39
C LEU A 141 -21.71 -21.36 30.70
N ASP A 142 -22.95 -21.63 31.11
CA ASP A 142 -23.39 -21.30 32.46
C ASP A 142 -22.56 -22.14 33.43
N ASP A 143 -21.75 -21.48 34.27
CA ASP A 143 -20.88 -22.08 35.29
C ASP A 143 -21.66 -22.71 36.48
N GLU A 144 -22.97 -22.90 36.38
CA GLU A 144 -23.78 -23.57 37.41
C GLU A 144 -24.52 -24.79 36.83
N LYS A 145 -23.78 -25.88 36.62
CA LYS A 145 -24.26 -27.27 36.73
C LYS A 145 -23.09 -28.26 36.59
N ILE A 146 -22.39 -28.51 37.69
CA ILE A 146 -21.74 -29.78 37.99
C ILE A 146 -22.29 -30.27 39.33
#